data_AF-A0A1A7GV37-F1
#
_entry.id   AF-A0A1A7GV37-F1
#
_cell.length_a   1.000
_cell.length_b   1.000
_cell.length_c   1.000
_cell.angle_alpha   90.00
_cell.angle_beta   90.00
_cell.angle_gamma   90.00
#
_symmetry.space_group_name_H-M   'P 1'
#
loop_
_entity.id
_entity.type
_entity.pdbx_description
1 polymer ?
#
loop_
_entity_poly.entity_id
_entity_poly.type
_entity_poly.pdbx_seq_one_letter_code
_entity_poly.pdbx_strand_id
1 'polypeptide(L)'
;MWQDESGGSLELAADGTFVSRNACGDFSAPADDARSRWTDITRQSGAGTWSRRAGRDGGRDRAETRIELRFTRDGTSAGYRARGTPEAPLLWTSVGDPNDGELCVLRKTGRSSGWAS
;
A
#
# COMPACT_ATOMS: atom_id res chain seq x y z
N MET A 1 8.79 -6.59 6.13
CA MET A 1 7.89 -5.47 6.48
C MET A 1 8.11 -4.37 5.45
N TRP A 2 7.11 -3.54 5.21
CA TRP A 2 7.21 -2.33 4.40
C TRP A 2 7.07 -1.12 5.32
N GLN A 3 7.83 -0.06 5.09
CA GLN A 3 7.85 1.11 5.97
C GLN A 3 7.91 2.42 5.17
N ASP A 4 7.15 3.42 5.61
CA ASP A 4 7.20 4.79 5.07
C ASP A 4 8.20 5.66 5.85
N GLU A 5 8.51 6.84 5.33
CA GLU A 5 9.52 7.74 5.92
C GLU A 5 9.13 8.29 7.30
N SER A 6 7.83 8.28 7.64
CA SER A 6 7.33 8.68 8.95
C SER A 6 7.27 7.53 9.97
N GLY A 7 7.71 6.32 9.58
CA GLY A 7 7.73 5.14 10.43
C GLY A 7 6.46 4.30 10.41
N GLY A 8 5.45 4.67 9.62
CA GLY A 8 4.26 3.84 9.39
C GLY A 8 4.63 2.55 8.68
N SER A 9 3.97 1.43 9.00
CA SER A 9 4.36 0.12 8.50
C SER A 9 3.20 -0.72 7.97
N LEU A 10 3.51 -1.53 6.95
CA LEU A 10 2.62 -2.49 6.34
C LEU A 10 3.30 -3.86 6.29
N GLU A 11 2.63 -4.86 6.85
CA GLU A 11 3.07 -6.25 6.82
C GLU A 11 2.11 -7.06 5.95
N LEU A 12 2.64 -7.65 4.87
CA LEU A 12 1.89 -8.53 3.97
C LEU A 12 2.32 -9.98 4.25
N ALA A 13 1.41 -10.79 4.79
CA ALA A 13 1.64 -12.20 5.05
C ALA A 13 1.34 -13.05 3.81
N ALA A 14 2.03 -14.18 3.66
CA ALA A 14 1.90 -15.05 2.49
C ALA A 14 0.53 -15.72 2.36
N ASP A 15 -0.24 -15.77 3.45
CA ASP A 15 -1.61 -16.31 3.50
C ASP A 15 -2.67 -15.34 2.96
N GLY A 16 -2.27 -14.17 2.47
CA GLY A 16 -3.18 -13.15 1.96
C GLY A 16 -3.74 -12.23 3.04
N THR A 17 -3.23 -12.26 4.27
CA THR A 17 -3.59 -11.30 5.33
C THR A 17 -2.57 -10.17 5.44
N PHE A 18 -2.99 -9.01 5.97
CA PHE A 18 -2.08 -7.90 6.25
C PHE A 18 -2.36 -7.25 7.61
N VAL A 19 -1.33 -6.57 8.13
CA VAL A 19 -1.43 -5.64 9.25
C VAL A 19 -0.82 -4.31 8.82
N SER A 20 -1.56 -3.22 9.04
CA SER A 20 -1.12 -1.85 8.85
C SER A 20 -1.03 -1.14 10.19
N ARG A 21 0.05 -0.39 10.40
CA ARG A 21 0.27 0.48 11.56
C ARG A 21 0.61 1.88 11.05
N ASN A 22 -0.40 2.72 10.93
CA ASN A 22 -0.29 4.11 10.48
C ASN A 22 0.44 4.27 9.13
N ALA A 23 0.39 3.25 8.27
CA ALA A 23 1.03 3.30 6.96
C ALA A 23 0.36 4.37 6.10
N CYS A 24 1.15 5.11 5.35
CA CYS A 24 0.61 5.98 4.32
C CYS A 24 -0.14 5.19 3.25
N GLY A 25 -1.07 5.85 2.55
CA GLY A 25 -1.77 5.27 1.41
C GLY A 25 -2.89 6.19 0.93
N ASP A 26 -3.42 5.87 -0.24
CA ASP A 26 -4.64 6.47 -0.76
C ASP A 26 -5.80 5.55 -0.40
N PHE A 27 -6.42 5.82 0.75
CA PHE A 27 -7.45 4.95 1.31
C PHE A 27 -8.83 5.46 0.91
N SER A 28 -9.56 4.64 0.17
CA SER A 28 -10.96 4.90 -0.16
C SER A 28 -11.87 4.17 0.82
N ALA A 29 -12.90 4.87 1.30
CA ALA A 29 -14.02 4.25 1.99
C ALA A 29 -14.71 3.19 1.11
N PRO A 30 -15.46 2.25 1.72
CA PRO A 30 -16.22 1.26 0.94
C PRO A 30 -17.15 1.91 -0.08
N ALA A 31 -17.27 1.28 -1.25
CA ALA A 31 -17.97 1.81 -2.43
C ALA A 31 -19.45 2.20 -2.18
N ASP A 32 -20.10 1.62 -1.18
CA ASP A 32 -21.49 1.92 -0.82
C ASP A 32 -21.64 3.21 0.01
N ASP A 33 -20.54 3.79 0.48
CA ASP A 33 -20.55 5.05 1.22
C ASP A 33 -20.27 6.24 0.30
N ALA A 34 -21.31 6.65 -0.43
CA ALA A 34 -21.29 7.83 -1.30
C ALA A 34 -21.04 9.15 -0.55
N ARG A 35 -20.87 9.16 0.79
CA ARG A 35 -20.48 10.35 1.57
C ARG A 35 -18.99 10.39 1.90
N SER A 36 -18.29 9.26 1.85
CA SER A 36 -16.88 9.16 2.26
C SER A 36 -15.87 9.27 1.12
N ARG A 37 -16.32 9.54 -0.11
CA ARG A 37 -15.49 9.85 -1.30
C ARG A 37 -14.68 11.16 -1.21
N TRP A 38 -14.69 11.81 -0.05
CA TRP A 38 -14.01 13.10 0.22
C TRP A 38 -13.21 13.10 1.52
N THR A 39 -13.10 11.96 2.21
CA THR A 39 -12.19 11.90 3.35
C THR A 39 -10.85 11.42 2.84
N ASP A 40 -9.91 12.35 2.71
CA ASP A 40 -8.50 12.06 2.42
C ASP A 40 -7.91 11.33 3.63
N ILE A 41 -8.21 10.03 3.73
CA ILE A 41 -7.55 9.15 4.68
C ILE A 41 -6.21 8.85 4.05
N THR A 42 -5.18 9.59 4.47
CA THR A 42 -3.81 9.43 3.95
C THR A 42 -3.00 8.42 4.76
N ARG A 43 -3.53 8.00 5.92
CA ARG A 43 -2.91 7.02 6.83
C ARG A 43 -3.96 6.14 7.49
N GLN A 44 -3.67 4.85 7.61
CA GLN A 44 -4.61 3.92 8.24
C GLN A 44 -3.93 2.83 9.06
N SER A 45 -4.56 2.45 10.17
CA SER A 45 -4.16 1.30 11.00
C SER A 45 -5.26 0.25 11.00
N GLY A 46 -4.87 -1.02 11.07
CA GLY A 46 -5.82 -2.14 11.10
C GLY A 46 -5.29 -3.36 10.39
N ALA A 47 -6.19 -4.30 10.11
CA ALA A 47 -5.86 -5.56 9.46
C ALA A 47 -6.95 -5.93 8.46
N GLY A 48 -6.60 -6.84 7.56
CA GLY A 48 -7.52 -7.37 6.58
C GLY A 48 -6.86 -8.31 5.59
N THR A 49 -7.38 -8.34 4.38
CA THR A 49 -6.88 -9.19 3.29
C THR A 49 -6.18 -8.35 2.23
N TRP A 50 -5.21 -8.97 1.56
CA TRP A 50 -4.55 -8.39 0.41
C TRP A 50 -4.48 -9.37 -0.74
N SER A 51 -4.37 -8.82 -1.95
CA SER A 51 -4.16 -9.59 -3.16
C SER A 51 -3.13 -8.93 -4.08
N ARG A 52 -2.52 -9.76 -4.93
CA ARG A 52 -1.62 -9.32 -5.99
C ARG A 52 -2.34 -9.43 -7.33
N ARG A 53 -2.39 -8.35 -8.10
CA ARG A 53 -2.90 -8.36 -9.48
C ARG A 53 -1.83 -7.88 -10.46
N ALA A 54 -1.83 -8.46 -11.65
CA ALA A 54 -1.09 -7.89 -12.77
C ALA A 54 -1.91 -6.72 -13.33
N GLY A 55 -1.33 -5.53 -13.35
CA GLY A 55 -1.88 -4.34 -13.98
C GLY A 55 -1.23 -4.08 -15.34
N ARG A 56 -1.93 -3.34 -16.20
CA ARG A 56 -1.34 -2.65 -17.35
C ARG A 56 -1.47 -1.15 -17.08
N ASP A 57 -0.37 -0.42 -17.11
CA ASP A 57 -0.44 1.04 -17.15
C ASP A 57 -1.01 1.46 -18.52
N GLY A 58 -2.01 2.34 -18.52
CA GLY A 58 -2.80 2.77 -19.69
C GLY A 58 -2.04 3.51 -20.81
N GLY A 59 -0.76 3.21 -21.03
CA GLY A 59 0.04 3.79 -22.10
C GLY A 59 1.39 3.15 -22.39
N ARG A 60 1.85 2.11 -21.66
CA ARG A 60 3.10 1.38 -21.99
C ARG A 60 3.00 -0.09 -21.60
N ASP A 61 3.50 -0.97 -22.47
CA ASP A 61 3.54 -2.44 -22.38
C ASP A 61 4.36 -3.01 -21.19
N ARG A 62 4.49 -2.29 -20.08
CA ARG A 62 5.15 -2.80 -18.87
C ARG A 62 4.09 -3.40 -17.97
N ALA A 63 4.19 -4.71 -17.77
CA ALA A 63 3.45 -5.40 -16.72
C ALA A 63 3.76 -4.72 -15.38
N GLU A 64 2.74 -4.15 -14.74
CA GLU A 64 2.86 -3.60 -13.39
C GLU A 64 2.27 -4.61 -12.41
N THR A 65 2.85 -4.71 -11.20
CA THR A 65 2.23 -5.48 -10.13
C THR A 65 1.47 -4.49 -9.24
N ARG A 66 0.19 -4.76 -8.98
CA ARG A 66 -0.63 -4.03 -8.02
C ARG A 66 -0.87 -4.88 -6.78
N ILE A 67 -0.74 -4.26 -5.62
CA ILE A 67 -1.12 -4.80 -4.31
C ILE A 67 -2.40 -4.09 -3.90
N GLU A 68 -3.43 -4.83 -3.57
CA GLU A 68 -4.71 -4.28 -3.14
C GLU A 68 -5.03 -4.75 -1.74
N LEU A 69 -5.41 -3.81 -0.88
CA LEU A 69 -5.78 -4.05 0.51
C LEU A 69 -7.29 -3.86 0.69
N ARG A 70 -7.88 -4.67 1.58
CA ARG A 70 -9.24 -4.49 2.08
C ARG A 70 -9.24 -4.70 3.59
N PHE A 71 -9.54 -3.65 4.35
CA PHE A 71 -9.65 -3.70 5.82
C PHE A 71 -10.93 -4.44 6.23
N THR A 72 -10.81 -5.30 7.24
CA THR A 72 -11.94 -6.12 7.72
C THR A 72 -13.00 -5.29 8.44
N ARG A 73 -12.58 -4.28 9.20
CA ARG A 73 -13.46 -3.55 10.13
C ARG A 73 -14.52 -2.71 9.42
N ASP A 74 -14.09 -1.96 8.42
CA ASP A 74 -14.84 -0.88 7.79
C ASP A 74 -14.92 -1.01 6.27
N GLY A 75 -14.23 -2.02 5.69
CA GLY A 75 -14.18 -2.18 4.24
C GLY A 75 -13.38 -1.10 3.53
N THR A 76 -12.62 -0.26 4.25
CA THR A 76 -11.67 0.67 3.63
C THR A 76 -10.69 -0.11 2.76
N SER A 77 -10.29 0.46 1.63
CA SER A 77 -9.38 -0.19 0.69
C SER A 77 -8.30 0.76 0.19
N ALA A 78 -7.16 0.22 -0.19
CA ALA A 78 -6.07 0.95 -0.82
C ALA A 78 -5.39 0.10 -1.87
N GLY A 79 -4.78 0.74 -2.85
CA GLY A 79 -3.99 0.08 -3.88
C GLY A 79 -2.59 0.67 -3.96
N TYR A 80 -1.58 -0.20 -3.95
CA TYR A 80 -0.19 0.18 -4.21
C TYR A 80 0.30 -0.44 -5.51
N ARG A 81 1.14 0.29 -6.22
CA ARG A 81 1.93 -0.22 -7.33
C ARG A 81 3.27 -0.70 -6.79
N ALA A 82 3.71 -1.87 -7.24
CA ALA A 82 5.01 -2.43 -6.89
C ALA A 82 6.03 -2.16 -8.00
N ARG A 83 7.17 -1.58 -7.61
CA ARG A 83 8.31 -1.30 -8.50
C ARG A 83 9.64 -1.54 -7.75
N GLY A 84 10.76 -1.15 -8.37
CA GLY A 84 12.10 -1.30 -7.82
C GLY A 84 12.82 -2.54 -8.34
N THR A 85 13.93 -2.89 -7.69
CA THR A 85 14.71 -4.10 -7.99
C THR A 85 14.45 -5.17 -6.91
N PRO A 86 14.86 -6.43 -7.11
CA PRO A 86 14.75 -7.46 -6.07
C PRO A 86 15.42 -7.09 -4.74
N GLU A 87 16.51 -6.30 -4.79
CA GLU A 87 17.29 -5.84 -3.63
C GLU A 87 16.67 -4.63 -2.95
N ALA A 88 15.98 -3.77 -3.72
CA ALA A 88 15.34 -2.55 -3.24
C ALA A 88 13.90 -2.41 -3.76
N PRO A 89 12.99 -3.33 -3.38
CA PRO A 89 11.60 -3.26 -3.82
C PRO A 89 10.86 -2.16 -3.08
N LEU A 90 9.90 -1.52 -3.76
CA LEU A 90 9.06 -0.47 -3.22
C LEU A 90 7.59 -0.65 -3.61
N LEU A 91 6.71 -0.26 -2.70
CA LEU A 91 5.29 -0.06 -2.96
C LEU A 91 5.02 1.45 -2.97
N TRP A 92 4.19 1.94 -3.89
CA TRP A 92 3.86 3.35 -3.97
C TRP A 92 2.44 3.61 -4.47
N THR A 93 1.90 4.78 -4.14
CA THR A 93 0.68 5.33 -4.73
C THR A 93 0.72 6.85 -4.69
N SER A 94 0.04 7.51 -5.63
CA SER A 94 -0.35 8.92 -5.47
C SER A 94 -1.42 9.00 -4.39
N VAL A 95 -1.37 10.05 -3.57
CA VAL A 95 -2.36 10.34 -2.53
C VAL A 95 -3.21 11.51 -3.01
N GLY A 96 -4.54 11.38 -2.96
CA GLY A 96 -5.44 12.43 -3.45
C GLY A 96 -5.35 12.63 -4.97
N ASP A 97 -5.37 13.87 -5.44
CA ASP A 97 -5.24 14.17 -6.86
C ASP A 97 -3.79 13.91 -7.33
N PRO A 98 -3.56 13.05 -8.34
CA PRO A 98 -2.22 12.75 -8.82
C PRO A 98 -1.47 13.97 -9.40
N ASN A 99 -2.17 15.06 -9.75
CA ASN A 99 -1.57 16.31 -10.21
C ASN A 99 -0.93 17.13 -9.07
N ASP A 100 -1.33 16.88 -7.81
CA ASP A 100 -0.76 17.57 -6.64
C ASP A 100 0.64 17.04 -6.30
N GLY A 101 1.00 15.86 -6.81
CA GLY A 101 2.34 15.28 -6.70
C GLY A 101 2.64 14.63 -5.36
N GLU A 102 1.65 14.50 -4.46
CA GLU A 102 1.83 13.81 -3.19
C GLU A 102 1.93 12.29 -3.40
N LEU A 103 3.00 11.69 -2.85
CA LEU A 103 3.29 10.27 -2.99
C LEU A 103 3.40 9.61 -1.62
N CYS A 104 2.69 8.49 -1.47
CA CYS A 104 3.00 7.52 -0.46
C CYS A 104 4.00 6.51 -1.01
N VAL A 105 5.12 6.33 -0.32
CA VAL A 105 6.16 5.35 -0.66
C VAL A 105 6.46 4.48 0.56
N LEU A 106 6.35 3.17 0.38
CA LEU A 106 6.69 2.15 1.36
C LEU A 106 7.86 1.32 0.83
N ARG A 107 8.98 1.34 1.55
CA ARG A 107 10.18 0.57 1.21
C ARG A 107 10.20 -0.74 1.97
N LYS A 108 10.64 -1.82 1.33
CA LYS A 108 10.81 -3.09 2.05
C LYS A 108 11.98 -2.96 3.00
N THR A 109 11.72 -3.04 4.29
CA THR A 109 12.77 -3.22 5.27
C THR A 109 13.10 -4.71 5.29
N GLY A 110 14.36 -5.03 5.00
CA GLY A 110 14.87 -6.37 5.20
C GLY A 110 14.65 -6.77 6.65
N ARG A 111 14.37 -8.05 6.91
CA ARG A 111 14.80 -8.60 8.20
C ARG A 111 16.30 -8.33 8.22
N SER A 112 16.73 -7.42 9.08
CA SER A 112 18.12 -7.37 9.49
C SER A 112 18.49 -8.81 9.81
N SER A 113 19.34 -9.41 8.98
CA SER A 113 20.01 -10.65 9.30
C SER A 113 20.82 -10.35 10.55
N GLY A 114 20.22 -10.62 11.71
CA GLY A 114 20.89 -10.52 13.00
C GLY A 114 22.00 -11.55 13.04
N TRP A 115 23.22 -11.12 12.73
CA TRP A 115 24.47 -11.77 13.11
C TRP A 115 25.43 -10.67 13.57
N ALA A 116 25.27 -10.27 14.83
CA ALA A 116 26.36 -9.95 15.76
C ALA A 116 26.21 -11.03 16.86
N SER A 117 27.23 -11.77 17.28
CA SER A 117 28.65 -11.49 17.41
C SER A 117 29.49 -12.75 17.19
#